data_AF-A0A0A7CKM4-F1
#
_entry.id   AF-A0A0A7CKM4-F1
#
_cell.length_a   1.000
_cell.length_b   1.000
_cell.length_c   1.000
_cell.angle_alpha   90.00
_cell.angle_beta   90.00
_cell.angle_gamma   90.00
#
_symmetry.space_group_name_H-M   'P 1'
#
loop_
_entity.id
_entity.type
_entity.pdbx_description
1 polymer ?
#
loop_
_entity_poly.entity_id
_entity_poly.type
_entity_poly.pdbx_seq_one_letter_code
_entity_poly.pdbx_strand_id
1 'polypeptide(L)'
;YFSTFVHEFAHILWFNEDLFKVYRDANNKIRTDIQQNNTKFGGETRSLIIAPEVLTYAREYFNDNTLIGVPLENGGGSGSAGSHWEKAFMPVEFMNPSVEAPGIVTEFSLQLLKASGWYTFVDMGYTQHYTWGKGGTHTYHVSSCPTTEEFCSKSGDATCSWDYKSKAICDGFDVFMGNCKYKKNDGKYCLKDVPEENKPDASEAYGKSSRCFMSNNKPHCYKSACENGSQIKITLANGGDGLCTENSQRITINGYNVLCPSNLSDFCQRLSDACPDDCSGNGVCLSNKKCF
;
A
#
# COMPACT_ATOMS: atom_id res chain seq x y z
N TYR A 1 0.42 -5.15 -15.87
CA TYR A 1 1.54 -5.39 -16.79
C TYR A 1 2.69 -4.42 -16.57
N PHE A 2 2.47 -3.09 -16.53
CA PHE A 2 3.56 -2.14 -16.24
C PHE A 2 4.29 -2.45 -14.92
N SER A 3 3.57 -2.60 -13.80
CA SER A 3 4.18 -2.93 -12.49
C SER A 3 5.00 -4.22 -12.53
N THR A 4 4.49 -5.27 -13.17
CA THR A 4 5.20 -6.54 -13.37
C THR A 4 6.48 -6.37 -14.20
N PHE A 5 6.44 -5.58 -15.28
CA PHE A 5 7.64 -5.31 -16.08
C PHE A 5 8.71 -4.59 -15.23
N VAL A 6 8.31 -3.57 -14.47
CA VAL A 6 9.22 -2.83 -13.59
C VAL A 6 9.79 -3.73 -12.49
N HIS A 7 8.99 -4.64 -11.95
CA HIS A 7 9.42 -5.65 -10.98
C HIS A 7 10.53 -6.56 -11.53
N GLU A 8 10.31 -7.20 -12.68
CA GLU A 8 11.33 -8.07 -13.29
C GLU A 8 12.59 -7.29 -13.67
N PHE A 9 12.42 -6.04 -14.10
CA PHE A 9 13.55 -5.17 -14.41
C PHE A 9 14.37 -4.79 -13.16
N ALA A 10 13.71 -4.64 -12.02
CA ALA A 10 14.39 -4.38 -10.74
C ALA A 10 15.27 -5.56 -10.30
N HIS A 11 14.84 -6.80 -10.53
CA HIS A 11 15.68 -7.99 -10.27
C HIS A 11 16.99 -7.99 -11.06
N ILE A 12 16.97 -7.48 -12.29
CA ILE A 12 18.16 -7.38 -13.14
C ILE A 12 19.10 -6.29 -12.62
N LEU A 13 18.54 -5.20 -12.11
CA LEU A 13 19.28 -3.96 -11.86
C LEU A 13 19.78 -3.78 -10.43
N TRP A 14 19.03 -4.21 -9.40
CA TRP A 14 19.45 -4.04 -8.00
C TRP A 14 18.82 -5.04 -7.02
N PHE A 15 17.58 -5.47 -7.23
CA PHE A 15 16.82 -6.20 -6.22
C PHE A 15 16.92 -7.71 -6.38
N ASN A 16 17.99 -8.34 -5.93
CA ASN A 16 18.14 -9.79 -5.92
C ASN A 16 19.17 -10.18 -4.84
N GLU A 17 18.95 -11.29 -4.14
CA GLU A 17 19.85 -11.80 -3.10
C GLU A 17 21.33 -11.90 -3.54
N ASP A 18 21.60 -12.28 -4.78
CA ASP A 18 22.95 -12.35 -5.33
C ASP A 18 23.55 -10.98 -5.62
N LEU A 19 22.72 -10.00 -6.00
CA LEU A 19 23.17 -8.62 -6.22
C LEU A 19 23.55 -7.93 -4.91
N PHE A 20 22.84 -8.19 -3.82
CA PHE A 20 23.14 -7.62 -2.50
C PHE A 20 24.58 -7.88 -2.04
N LYS A 21 25.15 -9.03 -2.44
CA LYS A 21 26.52 -9.46 -2.09
C LYS A 21 27.61 -8.68 -2.83
N VAL A 22 27.26 -7.93 -3.88
CA VAL A 22 28.22 -7.23 -4.75
C VAL A 22 27.98 -5.71 -4.82
N TYR A 23 27.05 -5.20 -3.99
CA TYR A 23 26.85 -3.76 -3.77
C TYR A 23 28.15 -3.08 -3.36
N ARG A 24 28.32 -1.82 -3.78
CA ARG A 24 29.57 -1.07 -3.66
C ARG A 24 29.40 0.19 -2.81
N ASP A 25 30.43 0.52 -2.03
CA ASP A 25 30.53 1.83 -1.38
C ASP A 25 31.13 2.88 -2.34
N ALA A 26 31.25 4.12 -1.87
CA ALA A 26 31.83 5.23 -2.65
C ALA A 26 33.30 5.01 -3.07
N ASN A 27 34.02 4.08 -2.43
CA ASN A 27 35.39 3.71 -2.76
C ASN A 27 35.45 2.42 -3.60
N ASN A 28 34.31 1.97 -4.15
CA ASN A 28 34.17 0.75 -4.94
C ASN A 28 34.50 -0.55 -4.17
N LYS A 29 34.43 -0.53 -2.84
CA LYS A 29 34.57 -1.73 -2.00
C LYS A 29 33.22 -2.42 -1.84
N ILE A 30 33.22 -3.75 -1.77
CA ILE A 30 32.01 -4.54 -1.49
C ILE A 30 31.47 -4.15 -0.10
N ARG A 31 30.17 -3.85 -0.04
CA ARG A 31 29.44 -3.56 1.19
C ARG A 31 29.06 -4.83 1.93
N THR A 32 29.15 -4.79 3.25
CA THR A 32 28.80 -5.91 4.15
C THR A 32 27.60 -5.59 5.04
N ASP A 33 27.04 -4.39 4.89
CA ASP A 33 25.97 -3.81 5.69
C ASP A 33 24.64 -3.77 4.92
N ILE A 34 24.42 -4.66 3.95
CA ILE A 34 23.22 -4.68 3.10
C ILE A 34 22.15 -5.62 3.64
N GLN A 35 22.54 -6.85 3.98
CA GLN A 35 21.62 -7.92 4.35
C GLN A 35 22.13 -8.65 5.58
N GLN A 36 21.22 -9.00 6.48
CA GLN A 36 21.48 -9.85 7.63
C GLN A 36 20.54 -11.06 7.65
N ASN A 37 21.10 -12.25 7.56
CA ASN A 37 20.35 -13.51 7.54
C ASN A 37 20.15 -14.07 8.95
N ASN A 38 19.20 -14.99 9.10
CA ASN A 38 18.93 -15.72 10.34
C ASN A 38 18.62 -14.82 11.56
N THR A 39 17.94 -13.70 11.32
CA THR A 39 17.62 -12.71 12.37
C THR A 39 16.22 -12.95 12.92
N LYS A 40 16.03 -12.80 14.24
CA LYS A 40 14.70 -12.85 14.84
C LYS A 40 13.94 -11.55 14.54
N PHE A 41 12.83 -11.66 13.84
CA PHE A 41 11.97 -10.55 13.46
C PHE A 41 10.52 -11.02 13.37
N GLY A 42 9.56 -10.30 13.95
CA GLY A 42 8.14 -10.65 13.86
C GLY A 42 7.83 -12.07 14.32
N GLY A 43 8.42 -12.50 15.44
CA GLY A 43 8.25 -13.85 16.00
C GLY A 43 8.94 -15.00 15.26
N GLU A 44 9.58 -14.74 14.11
CA GLU A 44 10.18 -15.77 13.24
C GLU A 44 11.65 -15.48 12.94
N THR A 45 12.30 -16.40 12.23
CA THR A 45 13.67 -16.23 11.72
C THR A 45 13.58 -15.77 10.28
N ARG A 46 14.13 -14.59 9.97
CA ARG A 46 14.04 -13.96 8.64
C ARG A 46 15.39 -13.41 8.19
N SER A 47 15.50 -13.20 6.89
CA SER A 47 16.55 -12.38 6.29
C SER A 47 16.04 -10.94 6.23
N LEU A 48 16.87 -9.98 6.62
CA LEU A 48 16.51 -8.57 6.65
C LEU A 48 17.44 -7.76 5.75
N ILE A 49 16.91 -6.73 5.09
CA ILE A 49 17.72 -5.63 4.57
C ILE A 49 18.06 -4.70 5.73
N ILE A 50 19.36 -4.50 5.94
CA ILE A 50 19.94 -3.66 7.00
C ILE A 50 20.72 -2.46 6.44
N ALA A 51 20.66 -2.25 5.12
CA ALA A 51 21.27 -1.09 4.45
C ALA A 51 20.89 0.21 5.18
N PRO A 52 21.87 1.02 5.64
CA PRO A 52 21.64 2.27 6.37
C PRO A 52 20.63 3.21 5.72
N GLU A 53 20.61 3.28 4.38
CA GLU A 53 19.67 4.08 3.60
C GLU A 53 18.23 3.61 3.79
N VAL A 54 18.01 2.30 3.70
CA VAL A 54 16.70 1.67 3.86
C VAL A 54 16.27 1.71 5.33
N LEU A 55 17.18 1.40 6.26
CA LEU A 55 16.87 1.32 7.68
C LEU A 55 16.56 2.70 8.29
N THR A 56 17.28 3.75 7.89
CA THR A 56 16.96 5.12 8.28
C THR A 56 15.54 5.48 7.84
N TYR A 57 15.22 5.25 6.57
CA TYR A 57 13.89 5.50 6.04
C TYR A 57 12.81 4.66 6.74
N ALA A 58 13.07 3.38 7.00
CA ALA A 58 12.12 2.49 7.68
C ALA A 58 11.77 2.99 9.08
N ARG A 59 12.77 3.41 9.87
CA ARG A 59 12.56 3.95 11.22
C ARG A 59 11.71 5.21 11.20
N GLU A 60 11.95 6.11 10.25
CA GLU A 60 11.14 7.32 10.07
C GLU A 60 9.72 6.97 9.60
N TYR A 61 9.57 6.13 8.57
CA TYR A 61 8.30 5.77 7.96
C TYR A 61 7.37 5.04 8.93
N PHE A 62 7.89 4.06 9.67
CA PHE A 62 7.13 3.32 10.66
C PHE A 62 7.08 4.04 12.02
N ASN A 63 7.80 5.15 12.19
CA ASN A 63 7.96 5.85 13.47
C ASN A 63 8.45 4.90 14.59
N ASP A 64 9.47 4.10 14.28
CA ASP A 64 9.97 3.04 15.16
C ASP A 64 11.50 2.93 15.11
N ASN A 65 12.17 3.62 16.04
CA ASN A 65 13.63 3.64 16.14
C ASN A 65 14.24 2.29 16.57
N THR A 66 13.45 1.33 17.07
CA THR A 66 13.96 0.01 17.45
C THR A 66 14.02 -0.97 16.28
N LEU A 67 13.55 -0.58 15.09
CA LEU A 67 13.68 -1.41 13.90
C LEU A 67 15.15 -1.71 13.61
N ILE A 68 15.42 -2.99 13.34
CA ILE A 68 16.75 -3.53 13.05
C ILE A 68 16.96 -3.84 11.56
N GLY A 69 15.91 -3.78 10.75
CA GLY A 69 15.92 -4.08 9.32
C GLY A 69 14.51 -4.14 8.75
N VAL A 70 14.42 -4.30 7.42
CA VAL A 70 13.17 -4.55 6.69
C VAL A 70 13.16 -6.01 6.21
N PRO A 71 12.10 -6.79 6.48
CA PRO A 71 12.10 -8.22 6.19
C PRO A 71 12.03 -8.52 4.69
N LEU A 72 12.86 -9.47 4.26
CA LEU A 72 12.75 -10.13 2.96
C LEU A 72 11.83 -11.35 3.07
N GLU A 73 11.17 -11.65 1.97
CA GLU A 73 10.28 -12.81 1.82
C GLU A 73 10.97 -14.11 2.24
N ASN A 74 10.27 -14.94 3.01
CA ASN A 74 10.76 -16.24 3.48
C ASN A 74 9.99 -17.44 2.91
N GLY A 75 8.92 -17.22 2.14
CA GLY A 75 8.11 -18.21 1.44
C GLY A 75 8.45 -18.39 -0.05
N GLY A 76 7.70 -19.27 -0.73
CA GLY A 76 7.76 -19.50 -2.19
C GLY A 76 8.98 -20.24 -2.76
N GLY A 77 10.00 -20.55 -1.94
CA GLY A 77 11.20 -21.27 -2.37
C GLY A 77 12.28 -20.36 -2.97
N SER A 78 13.30 -20.94 -3.62
CA SER A 78 14.52 -20.21 -4.05
C SER A 78 14.29 -19.14 -5.11
N GLY A 79 13.15 -19.16 -5.81
CA GLY A 79 12.78 -18.13 -6.78
C GLY A 79 12.08 -16.92 -6.16
N SER A 80 11.70 -16.98 -4.88
CA SER A 80 10.96 -15.92 -4.19
C SER A 80 11.68 -15.46 -2.92
N ALA A 81 12.08 -16.39 -2.07
CA ALA A 81 12.71 -16.06 -0.80
C ALA A 81 14.00 -15.26 -1.00
N GLY A 82 14.21 -14.24 -0.18
CA GLY A 82 15.43 -13.42 -0.19
C GLY A 82 15.54 -12.39 -1.31
N SER A 83 14.72 -12.46 -2.37
CA SER A 83 14.76 -11.50 -3.50
C SER A 83 13.52 -10.60 -3.59
N HIS A 84 12.66 -10.63 -2.59
CA HIS A 84 11.45 -9.81 -2.50
C HIS A 84 11.30 -9.23 -1.10
N TRP A 85 10.56 -8.12 -0.98
CA TRP A 85 10.05 -7.70 0.33
C TRP A 85 9.05 -8.72 0.86
N GLU A 86 9.07 -8.95 2.18
CA GLU A 86 8.14 -9.87 2.84
C GLU A 86 6.70 -9.37 2.70
N LYS A 87 5.86 -10.17 2.03
CA LYS A 87 4.50 -9.76 1.66
C LYS A 87 3.64 -9.46 2.88
N ALA A 88 3.81 -10.22 3.97
CA ALA A 88 3.06 -10.00 5.21
C ALA A 88 3.23 -8.59 5.78
N PHE A 89 4.35 -7.92 5.52
CA PHE A 89 4.59 -6.55 5.97
C PHE A 89 4.43 -5.50 4.86
N MET A 90 4.58 -5.89 3.59
CA MET A 90 4.55 -4.99 2.43
C MET A 90 3.69 -5.51 1.25
N PRO A 91 2.39 -5.78 1.44
CA PRO A 91 1.61 -6.62 0.52
C PRO A 91 1.26 -5.98 -0.82
N VAL A 92 1.44 -4.66 -0.99
CA VAL A 92 1.19 -3.97 -2.27
C VAL A 92 2.43 -3.24 -2.81
N GLU A 93 3.60 -3.42 -2.18
CA GLU A 93 4.88 -2.94 -2.68
C GLU A 93 5.24 -3.72 -3.95
N PHE A 94 5.69 -3.07 -5.03
CA PHE A 94 5.86 -3.74 -6.32
C PHE A 94 6.90 -4.87 -6.32
N MET A 95 7.87 -4.90 -5.40
CA MET A 95 8.88 -5.93 -5.18
C MET A 95 8.49 -6.96 -4.12
N ASN A 96 7.21 -7.05 -3.74
CA ASN A 96 6.73 -8.25 -3.04
C ASN A 96 6.66 -9.44 -4.03
N PRO A 97 6.57 -10.70 -3.56
CA PRO A 97 6.72 -11.90 -4.40
C PRO A 97 5.50 -12.23 -5.28
N SER A 98 4.54 -11.33 -5.40
CA SER A 98 3.30 -11.57 -6.15
C SER A 98 2.92 -10.39 -7.04
N VAL A 99 2.16 -10.69 -8.09
CA VAL A 99 1.70 -9.67 -9.03
C VAL A 99 0.57 -8.87 -8.40
N GLU A 100 0.89 -7.66 -7.98
CA GLU A 100 -0.09 -6.72 -7.45
C GLU A 100 -0.62 -5.77 -8.54
N ALA A 101 -1.91 -5.49 -8.43
CA ALA A 101 -2.60 -4.49 -9.22
C ALA A 101 -3.30 -3.56 -8.22
N PRO A 102 -2.85 -2.30 -8.06
CA PRO A 102 -1.54 -1.79 -8.48
C PRO A 102 -0.38 -2.34 -7.62
N GLY A 103 0.76 -2.63 -8.23
CA GLY A 103 2.04 -2.74 -7.51
C GLY A 103 2.63 -1.34 -7.35
N ILE A 104 2.95 -0.95 -6.12
CA ILE A 104 3.34 0.42 -5.76
C ILE A 104 4.86 0.50 -5.68
N VAL A 105 5.46 1.36 -6.51
CA VAL A 105 6.90 1.68 -6.43
C VAL A 105 7.15 2.59 -5.23
N THR A 106 7.73 2.05 -4.17
CA THR A 106 7.92 2.80 -2.92
C THR A 106 9.34 3.33 -2.76
N GLU A 107 9.50 4.27 -1.84
CA GLU A 107 10.82 4.76 -1.44
C GLU A 107 11.69 3.66 -0.85
N PHE A 108 11.13 2.61 -0.20
CA PHE A 108 11.92 1.48 0.30
C PHE A 108 12.77 0.84 -0.80
N SER A 109 12.14 0.54 -1.94
CA SER A 109 12.80 -0.08 -3.08
C SER A 109 13.81 0.86 -3.76
N LEU A 110 13.51 2.17 -3.83
CA LEU A 110 14.45 3.16 -4.38
C LEU A 110 15.61 3.49 -3.44
N GLN A 111 15.42 3.43 -2.12
CA GLN A 111 16.51 3.54 -1.15
C GLN A 111 17.44 2.32 -1.24
N LEU A 112 16.90 1.12 -1.51
CA LEU A 112 17.74 -0.05 -1.78
C LEU A 112 18.49 0.05 -3.11
N LEU A 113 17.86 0.62 -4.15
CA LEU A 113 18.54 0.98 -5.41
C LEU A 113 19.70 1.95 -5.16
N LYS A 114 19.48 2.98 -4.34
CA LYS A 114 20.53 3.93 -3.93
C LYS A 114 21.65 3.23 -3.16
N ALA A 115 21.30 2.33 -2.23
CA ALA A 115 22.26 1.57 -1.42
C ALA A 115 23.17 0.64 -2.25
N SER A 116 22.79 0.30 -3.49
CA SER A 116 23.63 -0.47 -4.41
C SER A 116 24.98 0.17 -4.70
N GLY A 117 25.03 1.50 -4.67
CA GLY A 117 26.21 2.29 -5.04
C GLY A 117 26.52 2.32 -6.53
N TRP A 118 25.67 1.73 -7.39
CA TRP A 118 25.88 1.72 -8.84
C TRP A 118 25.35 2.96 -9.55
N TYR A 119 24.48 3.73 -8.87
CA TYR A 119 23.82 4.90 -9.42
C TYR A 119 24.22 6.13 -8.62
N THR A 120 24.71 7.17 -9.29
CA THR A 120 25.11 8.42 -8.64
C THR A 120 23.94 9.23 -8.11
N PHE A 121 22.74 9.04 -8.67
CA PHE A 121 21.52 9.72 -8.28
C PHE A 121 20.32 8.79 -8.46
N VAL A 122 19.42 8.79 -7.48
CA VAL A 122 18.13 8.10 -7.52
C VAL A 122 17.05 9.11 -7.17
N ASP A 123 16.13 9.34 -8.10
CA ASP A 123 15.08 10.35 -7.95
C ASP A 123 13.87 9.80 -7.19
N MET A 124 13.75 10.15 -5.91
CA MET A 124 12.62 9.76 -5.06
C MET A 124 11.28 10.37 -5.51
N GLY A 125 11.29 11.33 -6.42
CA GLY A 125 10.09 11.87 -7.06
C GLY A 125 9.35 10.87 -7.96
N TYR A 126 9.97 9.74 -8.30
CA TYR A 126 9.35 8.62 -9.04
C TYR A 126 8.76 7.52 -8.14
N THR A 127 8.69 7.76 -6.83
CA THR A 127 7.90 6.92 -5.93
C THR A 127 6.41 7.19 -6.13
N GLN A 128 5.59 6.26 -5.64
CA GLN A 128 4.15 6.41 -5.49
C GLN A 128 3.80 6.55 -4.01
N HIS A 129 2.69 7.24 -3.71
CA HIS A 129 2.22 7.36 -2.34
C HIS A 129 1.88 5.97 -1.75
N TYR A 130 2.57 5.63 -0.67
CA TYR A 130 2.42 4.40 0.10
C TYR A 130 2.22 4.78 1.57
N THR A 131 1.17 4.27 2.20
CA THR A 131 0.93 4.52 3.63
C THR A 131 0.72 3.25 4.43
N TRP A 132 0.94 2.08 3.82
CA TRP A 132 0.76 0.81 4.50
C TRP A 132 1.64 0.76 5.74
N GLY A 133 1.03 0.61 6.92
CA GLY A 133 1.72 0.57 8.20
C GLY A 133 2.43 1.87 8.60
N LYS A 134 2.25 2.98 7.87
CA LYS A 134 2.94 4.24 8.13
C LYS A 134 2.58 4.78 9.52
N GLY A 135 3.58 5.19 10.29
CA GLY A 135 3.42 5.66 11.66
C GLY A 135 2.90 4.58 12.64
N GLY A 136 2.94 3.30 12.25
CA GLY A 136 2.46 2.16 13.02
C GLY A 136 3.16 2.03 14.39
N THR A 137 2.36 1.85 15.43
CA THR A 137 2.76 1.89 16.84
C THR A 137 3.71 0.77 17.28
N HIS A 138 5.04 0.84 17.05
CA HIS A 138 6.08 -0.10 17.57
C HIS A 138 5.82 -1.62 17.44
N THR A 139 4.75 -2.04 16.76
CA THR A 139 4.27 -3.42 16.68
C THR A 139 4.62 -4.05 15.34
N TYR A 140 5.13 -3.27 14.40
CA TYR A 140 5.50 -3.71 13.06
C TYR A 140 6.49 -4.88 13.08
N HIS A 141 7.35 -4.99 14.10
CA HIS A 141 8.35 -6.06 14.19
C HIS A 141 8.08 -7.08 15.32
N VAL A 142 6.93 -6.98 16.00
CA VAL A 142 6.62 -7.78 17.21
C VAL A 142 5.98 -9.11 16.86
N SER A 143 5.03 -9.11 15.91
CA SER A 143 4.30 -10.30 15.48
C SER A 143 4.57 -10.65 14.02
N SER A 144 4.22 -11.87 13.62
CA SER A 144 4.35 -12.33 12.23
C SER A 144 3.37 -11.64 11.29
N CYS A 145 2.27 -11.13 11.83
CA CYS A 145 1.32 -10.29 11.11
C CYS A 145 1.25 -8.91 11.77
N PRO A 146 1.46 -7.81 11.03
CA PRO A 146 1.13 -6.49 11.53
C PRO A 146 -0.37 -6.37 11.81
N THR A 147 -0.74 -5.45 12.70
CA THR A 147 -2.13 -5.26 13.16
C THR A 147 -2.64 -3.85 12.90
N THR A 148 -2.16 -3.23 11.82
CA THR A 148 -2.55 -1.88 11.41
C THR A 148 -3.89 -1.89 10.67
N GLU A 149 -4.43 -0.72 10.31
CA GLU A 149 -5.79 -0.60 9.77
C GLU A 149 -6.01 -1.30 8.42
N GLU A 150 -4.94 -1.62 7.72
CA GLU A 150 -4.93 -2.32 6.44
C GLU A 150 -5.16 -3.83 6.62
N PHE A 151 -4.98 -4.34 7.83
CA PHE A 151 -5.21 -5.73 8.20
C PHE A 151 -6.66 -5.97 8.65
N CYS A 152 -7.07 -7.23 8.62
CA CYS A 152 -8.42 -7.64 9.00
C CYS A 152 -8.39 -9.04 9.62
N SER A 153 -9.46 -9.45 10.30
CA SER A 153 -9.44 -10.71 11.07
C SER A 153 -10.27 -11.83 10.45
N LYS A 154 -11.44 -11.48 9.90
CA LYS A 154 -12.46 -12.44 9.48
C LYS A 154 -12.48 -12.58 7.96
N SER A 155 -12.00 -13.72 7.47
CA SER A 155 -11.94 -14.02 6.04
C SER A 155 -13.33 -13.95 5.39
N GLY A 156 -13.38 -13.40 4.18
CA GLY A 156 -14.60 -13.24 3.39
C GLY A 156 -15.41 -11.99 3.71
N ASP A 157 -15.06 -11.22 4.76
CA ASP A 157 -15.75 -9.96 5.05
C ASP A 157 -15.50 -8.95 3.93
N ALA A 158 -16.58 -8.46 3.33
CA ALA A 158 -16.53 -7.39 2.33
C ALA A 158 -16.22 -6.07 3.02
N THR A 159 -15.25 -5.33 2.50
CA THR A 159 -14.76 -4.08 3.08
C THR A 159 -14.26 -3.13 2.00
N CYS A 160 -13.78 -1.96 2.37
CA CYS A 160 -13.07 -1.06 1.46
C CYS A 160 -11.57 -1.32 1.54
N SER A 161 -10.84 -1.10 0.45
CA SER A 161 -9.39 -1.03 0.52
C SER A 161 -8.95 0.07 1.48
N TRP A 162 -7.78 -0.07 2.07
CA TRP A 162 -7.24 0.90 3.03
C TRP A 162 -7.07 2.31 2.44
N ASP A 163 -6.79 2.40 1.14
CA ASP A 163 -6.63 3.66 0.42
C ASP A 163 -7.96 4.24 -0.09
N TYR A 164 -9.08 3.58 0.22
CA TYR A 164 -10.43 3.93 -0.21
C TYR A 164 -10.64 3.93 -1.73
N LYS A 165 -9.70 3.40 -2.53
CA LYS A 165 -9.79 3.44 -4.00
C LYS A 165 -10.60 2.29 -4.59
N SER A 166 -10.84 1.22 -3.83
CA SER A 166 -11.56 0.05 -4.31
C SER A 166 -12.39 -0.60 -3.22
N LYS A 167 -13.26 -1.51 -3.66
CA LYS A 167 -13.81 -2.55 -2.78
C LYS A 167 -12.71 -3.59 -2.49
N ALA A 168 -12.89 -4.29 -1.39
CA ALA A 168 -11.94 -5.27 -0.89
C ALA A 168 -12.67 -6.40 -0.19
N ILE A 169 -11.98 -7.52 -0.03
CA ILE A 169 -12.39 -8.66 0.78
C ILE A 169 -11.27 -8.92 1.76
N CYS A 170 -11.64 -9.23 3.01
CA CYS A 170 -10.68 -9.70 3.98
C CYS A 170 -10.17 -11.09 3.57
N ASP A 171 -8.91 -11.17 3.16
CA ASP A 171 -8.29 -12.40 2.67
C ASP A 171 -6.78 -12.35 2.93
N GLY A 172 -6.08 -13.45 2.71
CA GLY A 172 -4.64 -13.52 2.88
C GLY A 172 -4.08 -14.94 2.91
N PHE A 173 -4.84 -15.93 2.45
CA PHE A 173 -4.29 -17.28 2.33
C PHE A 173 -3.53 -17.42 1.01
N ASP A 174 -2.29 -16.94 0.99
CA ASP A 174 -1.31 -17.26 -0.04
C ASP A 174 0.02 -17.69 0.61
N VAL A 175 0.91 -18.30 -0.19
CA VAL A 175 2.18 -18.88 0.29
C VAL A 175 3.14 -17.84 0.89
N PHE A 176 2.86 -16.55 0.72
CA PHE A 176 3.71 -15.42 1.12
C PHE A 176 3.14 -14.64 2.31
N MET A 177 1.83 -14.69 2.55
CA MET A 177 1.17 -14.01 3.67
C MET A 177 1.11 -14.86 4.94
N GLY A 178 1.42 -16.17 4.86
CA GLY A 178 1.29 -17.09 5.98
C GLY A 178 -0.15 -17.13 6.52
N ASN A 179 -0.34 -16.73 7.79
CA ASN A 179 -1.67 -16.64 8.42
C ASN A 179 -2.24 -15.21 8.45
N CYS A 180 -1.53 -14.25 7.85
CA CYS A 180 -1.89 -12.85 7.89
C CYS A 180 -3.03 -12.57 6.92
N LYS A 181 -4.01 -11.78 7.37
CA LYS A 181 -5.15 -11.37 6.55
C LYS A 181 -5.20 -9.86 6.44
N TYR A 182 -5.53 -9.40 5.25
CA TYR A 182 -5.55 -7.99 4.91
C TYR A 182 -6.73 -7.64 4.03
N LYS A 183 -6.99 -6.33 3.91
CA LYS A 183 -8.03 -5.78 3.05
C LYS A 183 -7.57 -5.87 1.59
N LYS A 184 -7.66 -7.06 1.01
CA LYS A 184 -7.24 -7.37 -0.35
C LYS A 184 -8.24 -6.79 -1.36
N ASN A 185 -7.74 -6.02 -2.31
CA ASN A 185 -8.54 -5.46 -3.40
C ASN A 185 -9.23 -6.60 -4.20
N ASP A 186 -10.54 -6.46 -4.45
CA ASP A 186 -11.33 -7.48 -5.18
C ASP A 186 -11.45 -7.20 -6.69
N GLY A 187 -10.71 -6.22 -7.20
CA GLY A 187 -10.71 -5.76 -8.58
C GLY A 187 -11.73 -4.66 -8.91
N LYS A 188 -12.61 -4.29 -7.97
CA LYS A 188 -13.65 -3.25 -8.20
C LYS A 188 -13.16 -1.89 -7.72
N TYR A 189 -12.55 -1.14 -8.63
CA TYR A 189 -12.03 0.20 -8.37
C TYR A 189 -13.10 1.26 -8.49
N CYS A 190 -13.25 2.10 -7.46
CA CYS A 190 -14.17 3.23 -7.49
C CYS A 190 -13.70 4.34 -8.44
N LEU A 191 -12.39 4.41 -8.71
CA LEU A 191 -11.79 5.43 -9.59
C LEU A 191 -12.03 5.21 -11.08
N LYS A 192 -12.37 3.98 -11.48
CA LYS A 192 -12.53 3.62 -12.89
C LYS A 192 -13.99 3.74 -13.27
N ASP A 193 -14.27 4.52 -14.30
CA ASP A 193 -15.61 4.55 -14.89
C ASP A 193 -16.00 3.15 -15.34
N VAL A 194 -17.17 2.71 -14.90
CA VAL A 194 -17.79 1.46 -15.33
C VAL A 194 -19.10 1.80 -16.04
N PRO A 195 -19.46 1.06 -17.12
CA PRO A 195 -20.76 1.21 -17.76
C PRO A 195 -21.90 1.07 -16.75
N GLU A 196 -23.01 1.78 -16.98
CA GLU A 196 -24.14 1.83 -16.03
C GLU A 196 -24.70 0.44 -15.74
N GLU A 197 -24.77 -0.42 -16.75
CA GLU A 197 -25.22 -1.80 -16.66
C GLU A 197 -24.35 -2.69 -15.76
N ASN A 198 -23.12 -2.26 -15.47
CA ASN A 198 -22.17 -2.97 -14.63
C ASN A 198 -22.06 -2.37 -13.22
N LYS A 199 -22.88 -1.37 -12.88
CA LYS A 199 -22.94 -0.82 -11.53
C LYS A 199 -23.80 -1.73 -10.65
N PRO A 200 -23.26 -2.27 -9.55
CA PRO A 200 -23.96 -3.26 -8.74
C PRO A 200 -25.13 -2.70 -7.92
N ASP A 201 -25.20 -1.37 -7.75
CA ASP A 201 -26.25 -0.68 -6.99
C ASP A 201 -26.46 0.74 -7.56
N ALA A 202 -27.73 1.20 -7.62
CA ALA A 202 -28.09 2.50 -8.19
C ALA A 202 -27.56 3.71 -7.39
N SER A 203 -27.17 3.52 -6.13
CA SER A 203 -26.54 4.56 -5.31
C SER A 203 -25.07 4.79 -5.65
N GLU A 204 -24.43 3.83 -6.35
CA GLU A 204 -22.99 3.88 -6.58
C GLU A 204 -22.60 4.78 -7.74
N ALA A 205 -21.54 5.56 -7.50
CA ALA A 205 -20.89 6.38 -8.50
C ALA A 205 -19.44 5.96 -8.63
N TYR A 206 -18.95 5.94 -9.86
CA TYR A 206 -17.57 5.62 -10.21
C TYR A 206 -16.94 6.82 -10.91
N GLY A 207 -15.61 6.84 -10.94
CA GLY A 207 -14.79 7.86 -11.58
C GLY A 207 -13.84 8.54 -10.60
N LYS A 208 -13.08 9.53 -11.12
CA LYS A 208 -11.99 10.21 -10.40
C LYS A 208 -12.30 10.66 -8.97
N SER A 209 -13.50 11.19 -8.74
CA SER A 209 -13.92 11.71 -7.43
C SER A 209 -14.51 10.65 -6.49
N SER A 210 -14.61 9.40 -6.93
CA SER A 210 -15.27 8.34 -6.16
C SER A 210 -14.29 7.62 -5.24
N ARG A 211 -14.75 7.29 -4.04
CA ARG A 211 -14.03 6.49 -3.05
C ARG A 211 -14.97 5.43 -2.46
N CYS A 212 -14.39 4.39 -1.89
CA CYS A 212 -15.12 3.32 -1.24
C CYS A 212 -15.53 3.74 0.18
N PHE A 213 -16.80 3.54 0.49
CA PHE A 213 -17.36 3.69 1.83
C PHE A 213 -18.13 2.43 2.22
N MET A 214 -18.11 2.10 3.50
CA MET A 214 -19.00 1.07 4.03
C MET A 214 -20.40 1.66 4.18
N SER A 215 -21.38 1.06 3.52
CA SER A 215 -22.77 1.46 3.60
C SER A 215 -23.68 0.25 3.73
N ASN A 216 -24.59 0.25 4.71
CA ASN A 216 -25.44 -0.90 5.04
C ASN A 216 -24.63 -2.21 5.20
N ASN A 217 -23.44 -2.10 5.81
CA ASN A 217 -22.47 -3.18 6.01
C ASN A 217 -21.88 -3.80 4.73
N LYS A 218 -21.93 -3.10 3.60
CA LYS A 218 -21.29 -3.50 2.34
C LYS A 218 -20.44 -2.36 1.78
N PRO A 219 -19.36 -2.64 1.03
CA PRO A 219 -18.59 -1.60 0.37
C PRO A 219 -19.33 -1.06 -0.87
N HIS A 220 -19.46 0.26 -0.95
CA HIS A 220 -20.05 1.00 -2.05
C HIS A 220 -19.11 2.09 -2.52
N CYS A 221 -19.10 2.36 -3.83
CA CYS A 221 -18.37 3.49 -4.40
C CYS A 221 -19.26 4.73 -4.44
N TYR A 222 -18.87 5.80 -3.75
CA TYR A 222 -19.60 7.07 -3.75
C TYR A 222 -18.69 8.22 -4.15
N LYS A 223 -19.27 9.27 -4.76
CA LYS A 223 -18.53 10.51 -4.98
C LYS A 223 -18.21 11.13 -3.63
N SER A 224 -16.98 11.60 -3.49
CA SER A 224 -16.51 12.23 -2.26
C SER A 224 -15.67 13.46 -2.55
N ALA A 225 -15.78 14.46 -1.70
CA ALA A 225 -14.94 15.65 -1.69
C ALA A 225 -14.61 16.04 -0.26
N CYS A 226 -13.45 16.66 -0.06
CA CYS A 226 -13.07 17.20 1.23
C CYS A 226 -13.44 18.68 1.34
N GLU A 227 -14.10 19.02 2.43
CA GLU A 227 -14.48 20.37 2.81
C GLU A 227 -13.73 20.75 4.09
N ASN A 228 -13.28 22.00 4.18
CA ASN A 228 -12.60 22.55 5.39
C ASN A 228 -11.41 21.71 5.90
N GLY A 229 -10.78 20.89 5.04
CA GLY A 229 -9.61 20.07 5.36
C GLY A 229 -9.88 18.80 6.18
N SER A 230 -11.04 18.66 6.81
CA SER A 230 -11.35 17.54 7.71
C SER A 230 -12.81 17.09 7.70
N GLN A 231 -13.63 17.60 6.78
CA GLN A 231 -15.00 17.15 6.56
C GLN A 231 -15.09 16.46 5.20
N ILE A 232 -15.90 15.41 5.10
CA ILE A 232 -16.05 14.64 3.86
C ILE A 232 -17.49 14.73 3.40
N LYS A 233 -17.70 15.41 2.28
CA LYS A 233 -18.98 15.40 1.57
C LYS A 233 -19.07 14.12 0.74
N ILE A 234 -20.17 13.39 0.89
CA ILE A 234 -20.49 12.16 0.15
C ILE A 234 -21.76 12.40 -0.67
N THR A 235 -21.73 12.06 -1.95
CA THR A 235 -22.87 12.19 -2.87
C THR A 235 -23.18 10.85 -3.52
N LEU A 236 -24.44 10.41 -3.40
CA LEU A 236 -24.95 9.17 -3.99
C LEU A 236 -25.43 9.41 -5.42
N ALA A 237 -25.29 8.42 -6.31
CA ALA A 237 -25.71 8.52 -7.71
C ALA A 237 -27.24 8.62 -7.88
N ASN A 238 -28.00 7.95 -7.01
CA ASN A 238 -29.47 8.01 -6.96
C ASN A 238 -30.01 9.26 -6.22
N GLY A 239 -29.13 10.20 -5.87
CA GLY A 239 -29.49 11.45 -5.21
C GLY A 239 -29.35 11.40 -3.68
N GLY A 240 -28.98 12.55 -3.13
CA GLY A 240 -28.72 12.76 -1.72
C GLY A 240 -27.25 13.06 -1.44
N ASP A 241 -27.03 14.02 -0.53
CA ASP A 241 -25.73 14.41 -0.02
C ASP A 241 -25.68 14.13 1.49
N GLY A 242 -24.51 13.75 1.99
CA GLY A 242 -24.22 13.67 3.40
C GLY A 242 -22.84 14.24 3.72
N LEU A 243 -22.65 14.64 4.97
CA LEU A 243 -21.41 15.22 5.45
C LEU A 243 -20.91 14.44 6.66
N CYS A 244 -19.71 13.89 6.53
CA CYS A 244 -18.95 13.36 7.66
C CYS A 244 -18.24 14.50 8.36
N THR A 245 -18.58 14.73 9.63
CA THR A 245 -17.97 15.76 10.48
C THR A 245 -17.13 15.18 11.61
N GLU A 246 -17.34 13.90 11.94
CA GLU A 246 -16.62 13.20 12.99
C GLU A 246 -16.05 11.86 12.50
N ASN A 247 -14.91 11.46 13.09
CA ASN A 247 -14.27 10.17 12.81
C ASN A 247 -15.22 9.01 13.15
N SER A 248 -15.32 8.02 12.26
CA SER A 248 -16.19 6.84 12.41
C SER A 248 -17.69 7.15 12.60
N GLN A 249 -18.13 8.35 12.29
CA GLN A 249 -19.54 8.74 12.35
C GLN A 249 -20.39 7.86 11.42
N ARG A 250 -21.63 7.57 11.82
CA ARG A 250 -22.63 6.98 10.93
C ARG A 250 -23.62 8.06 10.50
N ILE A 251 -23.75 8.24 9.19
CA ILE A 251 -24.70 9.19 8.59
C ILE A 251 -25.72 8.41 7.75
N THR A 252 -26.91 8.97 7.58
CA THR A 252 -27.94 8.39 6.72
C THR A 252 -28.17 9.29 5.53
N ILE A 253 -27.99 8.75 4.31
CA ILE A 253 -28.21 9.47 3.06
C ILE A 253 -29.21 8.67 2.25
N ASN A 254 -30.41 9.21 2.02
CA ASN A 254 -31.45 8.56 1.20
C ASN A 254 -31.72 7.09 1.59
N GLY A 255 -31.73 6.77 2.89
CA GLY A 255 -31.95 5.42 3.43
C GLY A 255 -30.69 4.53 3.54
N TYR A 256 -29.53 5.00 3.08
CA TYR A 256 -28.25 4.30 3.21
C TYR A 256 -27.51 4.73 4.48
N ASN A 257 -27.19 3.79 5.37
CA ASN A 257 -26.36 4.03 6.55
C ASN A 257 -24.89 3.97 6.16
N VAL A 258 -24.25 5.12 5.96
CA VAL A 258 -22.85 5.25 5.56
C VAL A 258 -21.98 5.40 6.80
N LEU A 259 -20.92 4.60 6.89
CA LEU A 259 -19.86 4.73 7.90
C LEU A 259 -18.76 5.64 7.34
N CYS A 260 -18.55 6.77 8.01
CA CYS A 260 -17.47 7.70 7.72
C CYS A 260 -16.10 7.08 8.06
N PRO A 261 -15.01 7.50 7.39
CA PRO A 261 -13.66 7.03 7.67
C PRO A 261 -13.28 7.15 9.15
N SER A 262 -12.43 6.22 9.60
CA SER A 262 -11.86 6.20 10.95
C SER A 262 -11.02 7.44 11.27
N ASN A 263 -10.44 8.06 10.24
CA ASN A 263 -9.68 9.29 10.32
C ASN A 263 -9.99 10.19 9.12
N LEU A 264 -10.81 11.22 9.32
CA LEU A 264 -11.23 12.12 8.23
C LEU A 264 -10.05 12.94 7.68
N SER A 265 -9.11 13.35 8.54
CA SER A 265 -7.93 14.12 8.12
C SER A 265 -7.02 13.29 7.22
N ASP A 266 -6.80 12.02 7.56
CA ASP A 266 -5.99 11.10 6.75
C ASP A 266 -6.65 10.81 5.40
N PHE A 267 -7.97 10.57 5.37
CA PHE A 267 -8.73 10.47 4.12
C PHE A 267 -8.53 11.71 3.23
N CYS A 268 -8.68 12.91 3.80
CA CYS A 268 -8.53 14.16 3.04
C CYS A 268 -7.10 14.43 2.60
N GLN A 269 -6.10 14.04 3.41
CA GLN A 269 -4.71 14.10 3.01
C GLN A 269 -4.45 13.20 1.78
N ARG A 270 -4.94 11.95 1.80
CA ARG A 270 -4.81 11.03 0.65
C ARG A 270 -5.50 11.55 -0.61
N LEU A 271 -6.65 12.20 -0.46
CA LEU A 271 -7.34 12.83 -1.59
C LEU A 271 -6.56 14.03 -2.14
N SER A 272 -5.91 14.81 -1.28
CA SER A 272 -5.04 15.93 -1.67
C SER A 272 -3.74 15.47 -2.34
N ASP A 273 -3.20 14.33 -1.89
CA ASP A 273 -2.00 13.69 -2.44
C ASP A 273 -2.26 12.99 -3.78
N ALA A 274 -3.53 12.76 -4.14
CA ALA A 274 -3.88 12.22 -5.44
C ALA A 274 -3.43 13.17 -6.58
N CYS A 275 -3.06 12.57 -7.71
CA CYS A 275 -2.76 13.31 -8.92
C CYS A 275 -4.03 13.94 -9.49
N PRO A 276 -3.90 14.97 -10.35
CA PRO A 276 -5.03 15.52 -11.08
C PRO A 276 -5.88 14.42 -11.70
N ASP A 277 -7.18 14.44 -11.39
CA ASP A 277 -8.16 13.47 -11.86
C ASP A 277 -7.84 11.99 -11.57
N ASP A 278 -7.03 11.71 -10.54
CA ASP A 278 -6.54 10.36 -10.20
C ASP A 278 -5.95 9.62 -11.42
N CYS A 279 -5.27 10.38 -12.31
CA CYS A 279 -4.76 9.86 -13.58
C CYS A 279 -5.84 9.15 -14.43
N SER A 280 -7.07 9.68 -14.36
CA SER A 280 -8.28 9.13 -14.98
C SER A 280 -8.56 7.66 -14.63
N GLY A 281 -8.02 7.18 -13.51
CA GLY A 281 -8.09 5.77 -13.11
C GLY A 281 -7.29 4.80 -13.99
N ASN A 282 -6.57 5.30 -15.00
CA ASN A 282 -5.84 4.49 -15.98
C ASN A 282 -4.32 4.59 -15.84
N GLY A 283 -3.82 5.70 -15.30
CA GLY A 283 -2.38 5.95 -15.13
C GLY A 283 -1.86 5.66 -13.72
N VAL A 284 -0.55 5.81 -13.58
CA VAL A 284 0.20 5.73 -12.33
C VAL A 284 0.40 7.13 -11.77
N CYS A 285 -0.05 7.36 -10.54
CA CYS A 285 0.16 8.61 -9.83
C CYS A 285 1.45 8.57 -9.01
N LEU A 286 2.41 9.42 -9.35
CA LEU A 286 3.67 9.57 -8.63
C LEU A 286 3.55 10.60 -7.50
N SER A 287 4.46 10.52 -6.53
CA SER A 287 4.55 11.43 -5.38
C SER A 287 4.77 12.89 -5.76
N ASN A 288 5.29 13.15 -6.97
CA ASN A 288 5.44 14.49 -7.54
C ASN A 288 4.18 14.99 -8.29
N LYS A 289 3.04 14.31 -8.13
CA LYS A 289 1.74 14.59 -8.76
C LYS A 289 1.70 14.49 -10.28
N LYS A 290 2.66 13.78 -10.89
CA LYS A 290 2.63 13.44 -12.31
C LYS A 290 1.89 12.13 -12.56
N CYS A 291 1.12 12.11 -13.64
CA CYS A 291 0.46 10.93 -14.17
C CYS A 291 1.27 10.34 -15.32
N PHE A 292 1.42 9.02 -15.32
CA PHE A 292 2.04 8.23 -16.39
C PHE A 292 1.10 7.13 -16.88
#